data_AF-A0A2H3JJK5-F1
#
_entry.id   AF-A0A2H3JJK5-F1
#
_cell.length_a   1.000
_cell.length_b   1.000
_cell.length_c   1.000
_cell.angle_alpha   90.00
_cell.angle_beta   90.00
_cell.angle_gamma   90.00
#
_symmetry.space_group_name_H-M   'P 1'
#
loop_
_entity.id
_entity.type
_entity.pdbx_description
1 polymer ?
#
loop_
_entity_poly.entity_id
_entity_poly.type
_entity_poly.pdbx_seq_one_letter_code
_entity_poly.pdbx_strand_id
1 'polypeptide(L)'
;MPSIEPNPESTVPDGEKSHVLLTFLHSQSQNALSRLYQRPSACLSIFRFISLPLERQLIMNLLWMESPISTATMSAWVTREGRKAYNESLSTLARLHIVPHSASKLALNSTFKSSLRHAITGGGASGSFGLPADADLQHPSPSIDTLDAYALERWETILHYMVSSGTGQFPARPSKEVLFLLQRSGLMTSMHGGALQITSSGFQFLLHSPHAQLWELLLQYLQIVEERQMDLVEVLSFLLMLSTMELGQEYSSEKLSSTQIAMLADLRNYGLIWQRDTSSRRFNPTRLATALTSSSPPLPMSSGIGVSSQSQGFIVLETNYRLYAYTDNPLQIAVLNLFVTLKSRFPNLVIGAITRESVKKALANGITADQIISYLTAHAHPQMHKNVCSDCKPLLPVTVQDQIRLWELEKNRLKSEEGYLYTAFASQADYEYVLNYAKQLNIVLWENPSRRCFFGSLDGHANIRGFIERRTAGNA
;
A
#
# COMPACT_ATOMS: atom_id res chain seq x y z
N MET A 1 -31.51 38.56 2.16
CA MET A 1 -30.57 37.56 1.62
C MET A 1 -31.29 36.23 1.61
N PRO A 2 -31.29 35.50 0.49
CA PRO A 2 -32.09 34.28 0.37
C PRO A 2 -31.46 33.15 1.19
N SER A 3 -32.31 32.49 1.97
CA SER A 3 -32.00 31.31 2.78
C SER A 3 -31.73 30.12 1.86
N ILE A 4 -30.56 29.50 2.02
CA ILE A 4 -30.22 28.22 1.39
C ILE A 4 -30.69 27.13 2.35
N GLU A 5 -31.66 26.34 1.89
CA GLU A 5 -32.11 25.12 2.57
C GLU A 5 -30.98 24.09 2.61
N PRO A 6 -30.82 23.33 3.71
CA PRO A 6 -29.77 22.32 3.82
C PRO A 6 -30.15 21.08 3.01
N ASN A 7 -29.39 20.81 1.95
CA ASN A 7 -29.43 19.54 1.22
C ASN A 7 -29.08 18.37 2.17
N PRO A 8 -29.98 17.39 2.41
CA PRO A 8 -29.70 16.27 3.28
C PRO A 8 -29.22 15.08 2.46
N GLU A 9 -28.04 15.17 1.82
CA GLU A 9 -27.42 14.03 1.13
C GLU A 9 -25.94 14.32 0.82
N SER A 10 -25.17 14.59 1.88
CA SER A 10 -23.72 14.35 1.86
C SER A 10 -23.46 13.11 2.72
N THR A 11 -23.64 11.94 2.11
CA THR A 11 -22.99 10.73 2.60
C THR A 11 -21.50 11.03 2.74
N VAL A 12 -21.07 11.17 3.99
CA VAL A 12 -19.67 11.30 4.38
C VAL A 12 -18.92 10.16 3.67
N PRO A 13 -18.04 10.44 2.69
CA PRO A 13 -17.23 9.38 2.13
C PRO A 13 -16.31 8.92 3.26
N ASP A 14 -16.39 7.62 3.54
CA ASP A 14 -15.51 6.80 4.35
C ASP A 14 -14.44 7.53 5.15
N GLY A 15 -14.45 7.36 6.48
CA GLY A 15 -13.43 7.87 7.40
C GLY A 15 -12.03 7.81 6.78
N GLU A 16 -11.53 8.98 6.37
CA GLU A 16 -10.31 9.13 5.57
C GLU A 16 -9.14 8.59 6.39
N LYS A 17 -8.77 7.34 6.10
CA LYS A 17 -7.58 6.68 6.64
C LYS A 17 -6.41 7.64 6.41
N SER A 18 -5.73 8.02 7.49
CA SER A 18 -4.50 8.79 7.44
C SER A 18 -3.59 8.24 6.34
N HIS A 19 -3.23 9.08 5.37
CA HIS A 19 -2.44 8.68 4.21
C HIS A 19 -1.19 7.90 4.64
N VAL A 20 -0.83 6.82 3.93
CA VAL A 20 0.24 5.88 4.34
C VAL A 20 1.58 6.59 4.53
N LEU A 21 1.84 7.63 3.72
CA LEU A 21 3.00 8.50 3.88
C LEU A 21 3.04 9.23 5.23
N LEU A 22 1.92 9.65 5.81
CA LEU A 22 1.92 10.33 7.12
C LEU A 22 2.39 9.39 8.23
N THR A 23 1.98 8.12 8.16
CA THR A 23 2.45 7.07 9.06
C THR A 23 3.97 6.89 8.96
N PHE A 24 4.50 6.91 7.73
CA PHE A 24 5.94 6.87 7.50
C PHE A 24 6.65 8.13 8.03
N LEU A 25 6.11 9.33 7.79
CA LEU A 25 6.71 10.57 8.31
C LEU A 25 6.71 10.61 9.84
N HIS A 26 5.72 10.01 10.49
CA HIS A 26 5.68 9.88 11.95
C HIS A 26 6.79 8.99 12.52
N SER A 27 7.31 8.02 11.76
CA SER A 27 8.42 7.18 12.22
C SER A 27 9.79 7.83 12.05
N GLN A 28 9.87 9.00 11.40
CA GLN A 28 11.13 9.66 11.08
C GLN A 28 11.63 10.58 12.21
N SER A 29 12.94 10.78 12.26
CA SER A 29 13.56 11.66 13.25
C SER A 29 13.27 13.15 13.00
N GLN A 30 13.26 13.95 14.07
CA GLN A 30 13.07 15.41 13.98
C GLN A 30 14.11 16.10 13.09
N ASN A 31 15.34 15.57 13.05
CA ASN A 31 16.42 16.12 12.20
C ASN A 31 16.18 15.85 10.71
N ALA A 32 15.64 14.68 10.35
CA ALA A 32 15.28 14.38 8.97
C ALA A 32 14.13 15.27 8.50
N LEU A 33 13.10 15.45 9.35
CA LEU A 33 11.96 16.31 9.05
C LEU A 33 12.35 17.80 8.95
N SER A 34 13.25 18.29 9.81
CA SER A 34 13.71 19.68 9.73
C SER A 34 14.48 19.96 8.43
N ARG A 35 15.30 19.01 7.96
CA ARG A 35 15.97 19.07 6.65
C ARG A 35 14.97 18.98 5.49
N LEU A 36 13.95 18.13 5.60
CA LEU A 36 12.88 18.04 4.61
C LEU A 36 12.12 19.37 4.48
N TYR A 37 11.80 20.01 5.60
CA TYR A 37 11.10 21.31 5.65
C TYR A 37 11.91 22.50 5.15
N GLN A 38 13.21 22.34 4.87
CA GLN A 38 14.00 23.39 4.20
C GLN A 38 13.60 23.55 2.73
N ARG A 39 13.02 22.51 2.10
CA ARG A 39 12.61 22.54 0.70
C ARG A 39 11.14 22.99 0.58
N PRO A 40 10.83 24.12 -0.09
CA PRO A 40 9.46 24.62 -0.26
C PRO A 40 8.47 23.62 -0.88
N SER A 41 8.91 22.82 -1.85
CA SER A 41 8.08 21.80 -2.52
C SER A 41 7.63 20.68 -1.58
N ALA A 42 8.51 20.28 -0.64
CA ALA A 42 8.17 19.30 0.38
C ALA A 42 7.11 19.84 1.34
N CYS A 43 7.26 21.09 1.80
CA CYS A 43 6.26 21.74 2.67
C CYS A 43 4.89 21.85 2.00
N LEU A 44 4.85 22.25 0.72
CA LEU A 44 3.60 22.34 -0.04
C LEU A 44 2.93 20.97 -0.20
N SER A 45 3.71 19.95 -0.52
CA SER A 45 3.20 18.59 -0.70
C SER A 45 2.67 18.00 0.61
N ILE A 46 3.37 18.23 1.73
CA ILE A 46 2.92 17.81 3.07
C ILE A 46 1.63 18.54 3.44
N PHE A 47 1.52 19.83 3.16
CA PHE A 47 0.27 20.59 3.35
C PHE A 47 -0.89 20.02 2.51
N ARG A 48 -0.62 19.51 1.30
CA ARG A 48 -1.61 18.80 0.49
C ARG A 48 -2.01 17.45 1.10
N PHE A 49 -1.10 16.69 1.68
CA PHE A 49 -1.38 15.37 2.27
C PHE A 49 -2.17 15.38 3.57
N ILE A 50 -2.01 16.44 4.36
CA ILE A 50 -2.76 16.69 5.59
C ILE A 50 -4.25 16.77 5.20
N SER A 51 -4.96 15.65 5.30
CA SER A 51 -6.30 15.45 4.71
C SER A 51 -7.38 16.11 5.56
N LEU A 52 -7.13 16.28 6.86
CA LEU A 52 -8.07 16.94 7.77
C LEU A 52 -8.14 18.46 7.49
N PRO A 53 -9.31 19.01 7.10
CA PRO A 53 -9.48 20.44 6.82
C PRO A 53 -9.06 21.33 8.00
N LEU A 54 -9.22 20.83 9.22
CA LEU A 54 -8.87 21.54 10.45
C LEU A 54 -7.36 21.76 10.59
N GLU A 55 -6.54 20.77 10.26
CA GLU A 55 -5.07 20.89 10.32
C GLU A 55 -4.57 21.94 9.32
N ARG A 56 -5.12 21.95 8.10
CA ARG A 56 -4.82 22.97 7.09
C ARG A 56 -5.22 24.37 7.55
N GLN A 57 -6.40 24.50 8.15
CA GLN A 57 -6.88 25.77 8.70
C GLN A 57 -5.95 26.27 9.82
N LEU A 58 -5.50 25.39 10.72
CA LEU A 58 -4.56 25.74 11.79
C LEU A 58 -3.22 26.22 11.24
N ILE A 59 -2.68 25.51 10.25
CA ILE A 59 -1.43 25.91 9.58
C ILE A 59 -1.61 27.28 8.92
N MET A 60 -2.69 27.50 8.16
CA MET A 60 -2.92 28.78 7.46
C MET A 60 -3.12 29.95 8.41
N ASN A 61 -3.83 29.75 9.53
CA ASN A 61 -4.00 30.78 10.56
C ASN A 61 -2.67 31.17 11.22
N LEU A 62 -1.81 30.19 11.51
CA LEU A 62 -0.51 30.43 12.15
C LEU A 62 0.58 30.88 11.17
N LEU A 63 0.40 30.64 9.87
CA LEU A 63 1.43 30.90 8.85
C LEU A 63 1.85 32.36 8.81
N TRP A 64 0.90 33.28 8.86
CA TRP A 64 1.16 34.72 8.70
C TRP A 64 1.44 35.44 10.02
N MET A 65 1.20 34.79 11.14
CA MET A 65 1.43 35.37 12.46
C MET A 65 2.90 35.41 12.83
N GLU A 66 3.40 36.56 13.29
CA GLU A 66 4.80 36.72 13.68
C GLU A 66 5.07 36.28 15.12
N SER A 67 4.08 36.44 16.01
CA SER A 67 4.17 36.06 17.42
C SER A 67 3.41 34.76 17.74
N PRO A 68 3.88 33.96 18.71
CA PRO A 68 3.17 32.76 19.18
C PRO A 68 1.87 33.12 19.91
N ILE A 69 0.82 32.32 19.71
CA ILE A 69 -0.49 32.50 20.37
C ILE A 69 -0.59 31.60 21.60
N SER A 70 -1.32 32.05 22.62
CA SER A 70 -1.75 31.18 23.72
C SER A 70 -2.66 30.05 23.22
N THR A 71 -2.43 28.83 23.71
CA THR A 71 -3.30 27.66 23.47
C THR A 71 -4.75 27.93 23.89
N ALA A 72 -4.95 28.72 24.97
CA ALA A 72 -6.28 29.08 25.46
C ALA A 72 -7.08 29.91 24.43
N THR A 73 -6.43 30.86 23.76
CA THR A 73 -7.08 31.71 22.75
C THR A 73 -7.52 30.90 21.53
N MET A 74 -6.67 30.00 21.04
CA MET A 74 -7.04 29.12 19.93
C MET A 74 -8.14 28.14 20.32
N SER A 75 -8.12 27.62 21.54
CA SER A 75 -9.17 26.72 22.05
C SER A 75 -10.54 27.41 22.18
N ALA A 76 -10.56 28.74 22.35
CA ALA A 76 -11.78 29.53 22.43
C ALA A 76 -12.49 29.65 21.06
N TRP A 77 -11.75 29.51 19.96
CA TRP A 77 -12.30 29.51 18.60
C TRP A 77 -12.93 28.16 18.20
N VAL A 78 -12.76 27.12 19.02
CA VAL A 78 -13.24 25.77 18.74
C VAL A 78 -14.60 25.53 19.43
N THR A 79 -15.59 25.08 18.66
CA THR A 79 -16.90 24.69 19.19
C THR A 79 -16.78 23.51 20.17
N ARG A 80 -17.74 23.37 21.08
CA ARG A 80 -17.71 22.27 22.09
C ARG A 80 -17.66 20.88 21.45
N GLU A 81 -18.34 20.70 20.32
CA GLU A 81 -18.42 19.44 19.57
C GLU A 81 -17.11 19.11 18.85
N GLY A 82 -16.37 20.13 18.36
CA GLY A 82 -15.12 19.96 17.61
C GLY A 82 -13.85 19.81 18.45
N ARG A 83 -13.93 19.85 19.80
CA ARG A 83 -12.74 19.81 20.68
C ARG A 83 -11.92 18.53 20.55
N LYS A 84 -12.59 17.39 20.35
CA LYS A 84 -11.89 16.10 20.17
C LYS A 84 -11.05 16.09 18.90
N ALA A 85 -11.66 16.49 17.77
CA ALA A 85 -10.97 16.60 16.48
C ALA A 85 -9.82 17.62 16.54
N TYR A 86 -10.01 18.76 17.23
CA TYR A 86 -8.95 19.74 17.42
C TYR A 86 -7.74 19.20 18.19
N ASN A 87 -7.96 18.48 19.29
CA ASN A 87 -6.88 17.87 20.06
C ASN A 87 -6.16 16.78 19.26
N GLU A 88 -6.90 15.99 18.48
CA GLU A 88 -6.34 14.99 17.58
C GLU A 88 -5.48 15.64 16.49
N SER A 89 -5.97 16.68 15.83
CA SER A 89 -5.23 17.46 14.83
C SER A 89 -3.96 18.10 15.40
N LEU A 90 -4.02 18.68 16.61
CA LEU A 90 -2.83 19.18 17.28
C LEU A 90 -1.83 18.05 17.58
N SER A 91 -2.31 16.88 18.00
CA SER A 91 -1.45 15.73 18.24
C SER A 91 -0.74 15.27 16.96
N THR A 92 -1.45 15.25 15.82
CA THR A 92 -0.88 14.91 14.51
C THR A 92 0.17 15.92 14.06
N LEU A 93 -0.13 17.21 14.15
CA LEU A 93 0.81 18.29 13.81
C LEU A 93 2.04 18.32 14.72
N ALA A 94 1.87 17.97 16.00
CA ALA A 94 2.96 17.82 16.95
C ALA A 94 3.84 16.60 16.62
N ARG A 95 3.23 15.46 16.25
CA ARG A 95 3.95 14.26 15.79
C ARG A 95 4.72 14.51 14.48
N LEU A 96 4.25 15.41 13.61
CA LEU A 96 4.97 15.84 12.41
C LEU A 96 6.03 16.92 12.70
N HIS A 97 6.19 17.35 13.95
CA HIS A 97 7.08 18.46 14.32
C HIS A 97 6.83 19.78 13.53
N ILE A 98 5.60 19.97 13.05
CA ILE A 98 5.15 21.22 12.40
C ILE A 98 4.83 22.25 13.47
N VAL A 99 4.17 21.82 14.56
CA VAL A 99 3.95 22.59 15.77
C VAL A 99 4.85 22.00 16.87
N PRO A 100 5.77 22.78 17.47
CA PRO A 100 6.59 22.30 18.57
C PRO A 100 5.69 21.99 19.78
N HIS A 101 6.11 21.01 20.59
CA HIS A 101 5.37 20.53 21.75
C HIS A 101 5.44 21.53 22.92
N SER A 102 4.76 22.66 22.77
CA SER A 102 4.74 23.75 23.75
C SER A 102 3.34 23.87 24.37
N ALA A 103 3.24 23.59 25.68
CA ALA A 103 1.96 23.55 26.39
C ALA A 103 1.23 24.92 26.49
N SER A 104 1.97 26.03 26.41
CA SER A 104 1.43 27.38 26.62
C SER A 104 1.39 28.25 25.37
N LYS A 105 2.19 27.95 24.34
CA LYS A 105 2.39 28.79 23.17
C LYS A 105 2.38 27.96 21.89
N LEU A 106 1.42 28.23 21.01
CA LEU A 106 1.35 27.65 19.67
C LEU A 106 2.09 28.55 18.68
N ALA A 107 3.08 27.97 18.02
CA ALA A 107 3.76 28.56 16.86
C ALA A 107 4.05 27.45 15.85
N LEU A 108 4.25 27.82 14.58
CA LEU A 108 4.80 26.88 13.61
C LEU A 108 6.33 26.82 13.73
N ASN A 109 6.90 25.69 13.36
CA ASN A 109 8.34 25.56 13.16
C ASN A 109 8.82 26.66 12.18
N SER A 110 9.89 27.38 12.55
CA SER A 110 10.37 28.53 11.79
C SER A 110 10.78 28.15 10.37
N THR A 111 11.40 26.98 10.17
CA THR A 111 11.81 26.49 8.84
C THR A 111 10.60 26.12 7.98
N PHE A 112 9.65 25.38 8.54
CA PHE A 112 8.42 25.02 7.84
C PHE A 112 7.63 26.27 7.44
N LYS A 113 7.52 27.23 8.36
CA LYS A 113 6.82 28.51 8.15
C LYS A 113 7.49 29.34 7.05
N SER A 114 8.82 29.50 7.06
CA SER A 114 9.52 30.24 6.01
C SER A 114 9.34 29.55 4.65
N SER A 115 9.56 28.24 4.59
CA SER A 115 9.50 27.46 3.34
C SER A 115 8.08 27.40 2.75
N LEU A 116 7.04 27.31 3.60
CA LEU A 116 5.65 27.34 3.13
C LEU A 116 5.23 28.74 2.67
N ARG A 117 5.66 29.80 3.35
CA ARG A 117 5.47 31.19 2.87
C ARG A 117 6.12 31.36 1.50
N HIS A 118 7.36 30.91 1.35
CA HIS A 118 8.10 30.90 0.09
C HIS A 118 7.36 30.14 -1.02
N ALA A 119 6.82 28.95 -0.73
CA ALA A 119 6.01 28.18 -1.66
C ALA A 119 4.75 28.92 -2.13
N ILE A 120 4.07 29.65 -1.24
CA ILE A 120 2.81 30.34 -1.56
C ILE A 120 3.04 31.68 -2.26
N THR A 121 4.06 32.45 -1.87
CA THR A 121 4.35 33.76 -2.47
C THR A 121 5.21 33.67 -3.73
N GLY A 122 5.62 32.46 -4.13
CA GLY A 122 6.55 32.26 -5.25
C GLY A 122 7.96 32.77 -4.98
N GLY A 123 8.29 33.09 -3.72
CA GLY A 123 9.62 33.54 -3.33
C GLY A 123 10.52 32.35 -2.96
N GLY A 124 11.80 32.37 -3.34
CA GLY A 124 12.75 31.33 -2.91
C GLY A 124 13.81 31.01 -3.98
N ALA A 125 14.76 30.14 -3.61
CA ALA A 125 15.83 29.72 -4.51
C ALA A 125 15.27 28.96 -5.72
N SER A 126 15.59 29.48 -6.91
CA SER A 126 15.20 28.98 -8.24
C SER A 126 15.63 27.53 -8.44
N GLY A 127 14.70 26.59 -8.23
CA GLY A 127 14.92 25.15 -8.41
C GLY A 127 14.16 24.24 -7.44
N SER A 128 13.46 24.80 -6.44
CA SER A 128 12.70 23.99 -5.47
C SER A 128 11.50 23.25 -6.08
N PHE A 129 10.95 23.75 -7.19
CA PHE A 129 9.81 23.18 -7.93
C PHE A 129 10.23 22.58 -9.29
N GLY A 130 11.51 22.22 -9.44
CA GLY A 130 12.10 21.84 -10.71
C GLY A 130 12.50 23.06 -11.55
N LEU A 131 13.42 22.85 -12.49
CA LEU A 131 13.77 23.86 -13.49
C LEU A 131 13.10 23.48 -14.80
N PRO A 132 12.10 24.25 -15.28
CA PRO A 132 11.56 24.01 -16.60
C PRO A 132 12.67 24.20 -17.63
N ALA A 133 12.84 23.23 -18.52
CA ALA A 133 13.75 23.32 -19.64
C ALA A 133 13.12 24.21 -20.72
N ASP A 134 13.93 25.02 -21.38
CA ASP A 134 13.47 25.80 -22.52
C ASP A 134 12.97 24.86 -23.63
N ALA A 135 11.86 25.26 -24.27
CA ALA A 135 11.23 24.51 -25.34
C ALA A 135 12.24 24.26 -26.47
N ASP A 136 12.56 23.00 -26.74
CA ASP A 136 13.41 22.63 -27.86
C ASP A 136 12.57 22.67 -29.16
N LEU A 137 12.93 23.58 -30.06
CA LEU A 137 12.26 23.75 -31.36
C LEU A 137 12.49 22.55 -32.30
N GLN A 138 13.52 21.72 -32.05
CA GLN A 138 13.81 20.55 -32.88
C GLN A 138 13.03 19.30 -32.44
N HIS A 139 12.65 19.23 -31.16
CA HIS A 139 12.01 18.07 -30.55
C HIS A 139 10.89 18.52 -29.62
N PRO A 140 9.63 18.56 -30.09
CA PRO A 140 8.51 18.97 -29.25
C PRO A 140 8.36 18.02 -28.06
N SER A 141 7.94 18.57 -26.93
CA SER A 141 7.61 17.79 -25.75
C SER A 141 6.52 16.74 -26.08
N PRO A 142 6.60 15.53 -25.51
CA PRO A 142 5.61 14.50 -25.75
C PRO A 142 4.22 14.99 -25.31
N SER A 143 3.20 14.66 -26.10
CA SER A 143 1.81 14.93 -25.74
C SER A 143 1.44 14.24 -24.43
N ILE A 144 0.49 14.81 -23.69
CA ILE A 144 0.00 14.24 -22.43
C ILE A 144 -0.51 12.80 -22.66
N ASP A 145 -1.21 12.55 -23.77
CA ASP A 145 -1.73 11.22 -24.10
C ASP A 145 -0.61 10.19 -24.31
N THR A 146 0.50 10.58 -24.95
CA THR A 146 1.66 9.69 -25.10
C THR A 146 2.36 9.40 -23.77
N LEU A 147 2.39 10.37 -22.85
CA LEU A 147 2.94 10.16 -21.51
C LEU A 147 2.06 9.22 -20.68
N ASP A 148 0.75 9.37 -20.79
CA ASP A 148 -0.22 8.51 -20.09
C ASP A 148 -0.17 7.07 -20.62
N ALA A 149 -0.09 6.88 -21.95
CA ALA A 149 0.08 5.56 -22.57
C ALA A 149 1.38 4.89 -22.12
N TYR A 150 2.49 5.63 -22.08
CA TYR A 150 3.77 5.12 -21.59
C TYR A 150 3.73 4.68 -20.13
N ALA A 151 3.13 5.51 -19.27
CA ALA A 151 2.98 5.21 -17.85
C ALA A 151 2.14 3.94 -17.63
N LEU A 152 1.03 3.81 -18.36
CA LEU A 152 0.17 2.63 -18.34
C LEU A 152 0.91 1.37 -18.80
N GLU A 153 1.58 1.41 -19.95
CA GLU A 153 2.30 0.25 -20.50
C GLU A 153 3.36 -0.27 -19.52
N ARG A 154 4.16 0.64 -18.94
CA ARG A 154 5.20 0.29 -17.96
C ARG A 154 4.60 -0.30 -16.69
N TRP A 155 3.56 0.34 -16.15
CA TRP A 155 2.90 -0.11 -14.94
C TRP A 155 2.22 -1.47 -15.14
N GLU A 156 1.47 -1.64 -16.22
CA GLU A 156 0.83 -2.91 -16.57
C GLU A 156 1.85 -4.02 -16.83
N THR A 157 3.01 -3.71 -17.42
CA THR A 157 4.09 -4.70 -17.57
C THR A 157 4.56 -5.25 -16.22
N ILE A 158 4.71 -4.39 -15.21
CA ILE A 158 5.10 -4.79 -13.85
C ILE A 158 4.01 -5.67 -13.22
N LEU A 159 2.75 -5.23 -13.28
CA LEU A 159 1.62 -5.98 -12.70
C LEU A 159 1.40 -7.32 -13.43
N HIS A 160 1.49 -7.33 -14.75
CA HIS A 160 1.35 -8.54 -15.57
C HIS A 160 2.48 -9.54 -15.28
N TYR A 161 3.70 -9.05 -15.03
CA TYR A 161 4.80 -9.89 -14.56
C TYR A 161 4.48 -10.54 -13.20
N MET A 162 3.92 -9.80 -12.23
CA MET A 162 3.57 -10.36 -10.93
C MET A 162 2.58 -11.53 -11.02
N VAL A 163 1.63 -11.44 -11.95
CA VAL A 163 0.56 -12.44 -12.12
C VAL A 163 0.99 -13.62 -12.99
N SER A 164 1.78 -13.36 -14.04
CA SER A 164 2.15 -14.37 -15.04
C SER A 164 3.42 -15.13 -14.71
N SER A 165 4.25 -14.61 -13.80
CA SER A 165 5.43 -15.30 -13.31
C SER A 165 5.00 -16.52 -12.48
N GLY A 166 5.02 -17.69 -13.11
CA GLY A 166 4.58 -18.95 -12.51
C GLY A 166 3.46 -19.67 -13.26
N THR A 167 2.81 -19.03 -14.24
CA THR A 167 1.75 -19.68 -15.06
C THR A 167 2.26 -20.29 -16.36
N GLY A 168 3.58 -20.29 -16.61
CA GLY A 168 4.20 -20.83 -17.83
C GLY A 168 4.12 -19.90 -19.04
N GLN A 169 3.53 -18.71 -18.89
CA GLN A 169 3.63 -17.63 -19.87
C GLN A 169 4.92 -16.83 -19.61
N PHE A 170 5.63 -16.41 -20.66
CA PHE A 170 6.85 -15.60 -20.54
C PHE A 170 6.52 -14.11 -20.76
N PRO A 171 6.08 -13.37 -19.72
CA PRO A 171 5.84 -11.94 -19.86
C PRO A 171 7.15 -11.18 -20.10
N ALA A 172 7.02 -9.97 -20.65
CA ALA A 172 8.13 -9.02 -20.71
C ALA A 172 8.68 -8.81 -19.29
N ARG A 173 9.97 -9.10 -19.10
CA ARG A 173 10.60 -9.03 -17.78
C ARG A 173 10.84 -7.56 -17.43
N PRO A 174 10.36 -7.08 -16.26
CA PRO A 174 10.70 -5.75 -15.79
C PRO A 174 12.19 -5.68 -15.41
N SER A 175 12.68 -4.48 -15.11
CA SER A 175 14.10 -4.30 -14.77
C SER A 175 14.47 -5.06 -13.49
N LYS A 176 15.76 -5.37 -13.33
CA LYS A 176 16.26 -6.16 -12.19
C LYS A 176 15.99 -5.46 -10.86
N GLU A 177 15.99 -4.14 -10.86
CA GLU A 177 15.75 -3.29 -9.69
C GLU A 177 14.31 -3.42 -9.20
N VAL A 178 13.34 -3.44 -10.12
CA VAL A 178 11.92 -3.65 -9.78
C VAL A 178 11.72 -5.06 -9.22
N LEU A 179 12.33 -6.08 -9.83
CA LEU A 179 12.24 -7.45 -9.32
C LEU A 179 12.84 -7.60 -7.92
N PHE A 180 14.00 -6.99 -7.69
CA PHE A 180 14.62 -6.95 -6.37
C PHE A 180 13.70 -6.30 -5.34
N LEU A 181 13.05 -5.19 -5.70
CA LEU A 181 12.12 -4.49 -4.82
C LEU A 181 10.85 -5.32 -4.54
N LEU A 182 10.28 -5.97 -5.55
CA LEU A 182 9.14 -6.87 -5.39
C LEU A 182 9.47 -8.09 -4.50
N GLN A 183 10.69 -8.60 -4.57
CA GLN A 183 11.15 -9.69 -3.71
C GLN A 183 11.39 -9.22 -2.27
N ARG A 184 12.02 -8.06 -2.10
CA ARG A 184 12.34 -7.49 -0.78
C ARG A 184 11.08 -7.06 -0.02
N SER A 185 10.10 -6.50 -0.73
CA SER A 185 8.78 -6.14 -0.18
C SER A 185 7.93 -7.37 0.18
N GLY A 186 8.35 -8.58 -0.17
CA GLY A 186 7.60 -9.80 0.07
C GLY A 186 6.36 -9.94 -0.82
N LEU A 187 6.22 -9.11 -1.86
CA LEU A 187 5.14 -9.22 -2.84
C LEU A 187 5.34 -10.41 -3.78
N MET A 188 6.59 -10.80 -4.01
CA MET A 188 6.96 -12.02 -4.74
C MET A 188 8.02 -12.82 -3.98
N THR A 189 7.95 -14.15 -4.01
CA THR A 189 9.02 -15.02 -3.48
C THR A 189 9.47 -16.00 -4.55
N SER A 190 10.74 -16.37 -4.49
CA SER A 190 11.24 -17.54 -5.22
C SER A 190 11.11 -18.75 -4.31
N MET A 191 10.15 -19.62 -4.61
CA MET A 191 10.13 -20.95 -4.01
C MET A 191 11.26 -21.77 -4.65
N HIS A 192 12.31 -22.05 -3.88
CA HIS A 192 13.43 -22.94 -4.23
C HIS A 192 14.28 -22.50 -5.44
N GLY A 193 14.60 -21.20 -5.57
CA GLY A 193 15.45 -20.68 -6.64
C GLY A 193 14.82 -20.73 -8.04
N GLY A 194 13.53 -21.07 -8.12
CA GLY A 194 12.73 -21.06 -9.34
C GLY A 194 12.18 -19.68 -9.69
N ALA A 195 11.25 -19.66 -10.65
CA ALA A 195 10.54 -18.44 -11.06
C ALA A 195 9.85 -17.77 -9.86
N LEU A 196 9.87 -16.44 -9.83
CA LEU A 196 9.20 -15.65 -8.80
C LEU A 196 7.69 -15.92 -8.86
N GLN A 197 7.08 -16.24 -7.72
CA GLN A 197 5.64 -16.44 -7.56
C GLN A 197 5.06 -15.35 -6.66
N ILE A 198 3.81 -14.97 -6.92
CA ILE A 198 3.07 -14.00 -6.12
C ILE A 198 2.79 -14.53 -4.71
N THR A 199 2.86 -13.67 -3.70
CA THR A 199 2.47 -13.99 -2.32
C THR A 199 1.03 -13.61 -2.01
N SER A 200 0.56 -13.98 -0.83
CA SER A 200 -0.69 -13.46 -0.24
C SER A 200 -0.73 -11.93 -0.21
N SER A 201 0.37 -11.28 0.18
CA SER A 201 0.52 -9.83 0.20
C SER A 201 0.57 -9.25 -1.22
N GLY A 202 1.27 -9.92 -2.14
CA GLY A 202 1.32 -9.55 -3.56
C GLY A 202 -0.05 -9.58 -4.22
N PHE A 203 -0.89 -10.56 -3.88
CA PHE A 203 -2.26 -10.60 -4.37
C PHE A 203 -3.08 -9.46 -3.79
N GLN A 204 -3.00 -9.20 -2.48
CA GLN A 204 -3.67 -8.07 -1.85
C GLN A 204 -3.26 -6.74 -2.49
N PHE A 205 -1.98 -6.57 -2.80
CA PHE A 205 -1.46 -5.42 -3.54
C PHE A 205 -2.17 -5.23 -4.89
N LEU A 206 -2.41 -6.31 -5.66
CA LEU A 206 -3.15 -6.21 -6.93
C LEU A 206 -4.61 -5.74 -6.76
N LEU A 207 -5.20 -5.92 -5.57
CA LEU A 207 -6.56 -5.49 -5.25
C LEU A 207 -6.63 -4.00 -4.87
N HIS A 208 -5.51 -3.40 -4.47
CA HIS A 208 -5.45 -2.00 -4.09
C HIS A 208 -5.70 -1.08 -5.29
N SER A 209 -6.13 0.15 -5.04
CA SER A 209 -6.24 1.16 -6.09
C SER A 209 -4.85 1.47 -6.68
N PRO A 210 -4.75 1.93 -7.96
CA PRO A 210 -3.46 2.24 -8.56
C PRO A 210 -2.62 3.24 -7.73
N HIS A 211 -3.28 4.18 -7.06
CA HIS A 211 -2.63 5.14 -6.17
C HIS A 211 -2.06 4.46 -4.91
N ALA A 212 -2.83 3.58 -4.27
CA ALA A 212 -2.38 2.83 -3.09
C ALA A 212 -1.25 1.84 -3.44
N GLN A 213 -1.35 1.16 -4.58
CA GLN A 213 -0.28 0.30 -5.11
C GLN A 213 1.02 1.07 -5.29
N LEU A 214 0.96 2.25 -5.93
CA LEU A 214 2.13 3.07 -6.16
C LEU A 214 2.77 3.51 -4.84
N TRP A 215 1.99 3.92 -3.85
CA TRP A 215 2.51 4.31 -2.53
C TRP A 215 3.09 3.15 -1.73
N GLU A 216 2.47 1.98 -1.76
CA GLU A 216 3.01 0.78 -1.11
C GLU A 216 4.39 0.43 -1.68
N LEU A 217 4.52 0.51 -3.01
CA LEU A 217 5.79 0.27 -3.70
C LEU A 217 6.84 1.36 -3.41
N LEU A 218 6.45 2.63 -3.40
CA LEU A 218 7.34 3.75 -3.08
C LEU A 218 7.80 3.73 -1.61
N LEU A 219 6.95 3.32 -0.67
CA LEU A 219 7.32 3.19 0.74
C LEU A 219 8.35 2.07 0.94
N GLN A 220 8.18 0.95 0.24
CA GLN A 220 9.17 -0.11 0.22
C GLN A 220 10.49 0.37 -0.40
N TYR A 221 10.44 1.20 -1.44
CA TYR A 221 11.63 1.85 -1.99
C TYR A 221 12.33 2.72 -0.94
N LEU A 222 11.58 3.54 -0.20
CA LEU A 222 12.14 4.40 0.86
C LEU A 222 12.80 3.60 2.00
N GLN A 223 12.32 2.40 2.31
CA GLN A 223 12.97 1.52 3.30
C GLN A 223 14.30 0.94 2.76
N ILE A 224 14.36 0.62 1.47
CA ILE A 224 15.57 0.07 0.82
C ILE A 224 16.63 1.15 0.56
N VAL A 225 16.24 2.42 0.49
CA VAL A 225 17.13 3.57 0.27
C VAL A 225 18.23 3.65 1.33
N GLU A 226 17.92 3.32 2.59
CA GLU A 226 18.92 3.29 3.67
C GLU A 226 19.99 2.20 3.43
N GLU A 227 19.60 1.04 2.91
CA GLU A 227 20.53 -0.06 2.58
C GLU A 227 21.42 0.29 1.39
N ARG A 228 20.91 1.10 0.46
CA ARG A 228 21.64 1.56 -0.73
C ARG A 228 22.55 2.77 -0.47
N GLN A 229 22.68 3.23 0.77
CA GLN A 229 23.49 4.41 1.14
C GLN A 229 23.06 5.70 0.44
N MET A 230 21.76 5.84 0.15
CA MET A 230 21.18 7.04 -0.42
C MET A 230 20.58 7.91 0.69
N ASP A 231 20.67 9.25 0.57
CA ASP A 231 20.07 10.15 1.56
C ASP A 231 18.53 10.15 1.42
N LEU A 232 17.85 9.60 2.43
CA LEU A 232 16.38 9.51 2.51
C LEU A 232 15.71 10.88 2.30
N VAL A 233 16.28 11.95 2.83
CA VAL A 233 15.69 13.29 2.74
C VAL A 233 15.70 13.79 1.30
N GLU A 234 16.78 13.52 0.55
CA GLU A 234 16.89 13.93 -0.86
C GLU A 234 15.93 13.16 -1.77
N VAL A 235 15.76 11.85 -1.52
CA VAL A 235 14.82 10.99 -2.22
C VAL A 235 13.38 11.43 -1.97
N LEU A 236 13.00 11.60 -0.70
CA LEU A 236 11.65 11.99 -0.32
C LEU A 236 11.31 13.38 -0.87
N SER A 237 12.21 14.35 -0.73
CA SER A 237 11.96 15.68 -1.27
C SER A 237 11.91 15.70 -2.80
N PHE A 238 12.59 14.79 -3.50
CA PHE A 238 12.46 14.66 -4.94
C PHE A 238 11.09 14.10 -5.34
N LEU A 239 10.57 13.06 -4.66
CA LEU A 239 9.19 12.57 -4.87
C LEU A 239 8.15 13.67 -4.68
N LEU A 240 8.29 14.46 -3.60
CA LEU A 240 7.39 15.57 -3.32
C LEU A 240 7.52 16.67 -4.38
N MET A 241 8.74 16.96 -4.85
CA MET A 241 8.98 17.90 -5.94
C MET A 241 8.29 17.44 -7.24
N LEU A 242 8.47 16.18 -7.64
CA LEU A 242 7.85 15.61 -8.85
C LEU A 242 6.33 15.75 -8.84
N SER A 243 5.72 15.64 -7.67
CA SER A 243 4.27 15.80 -7.53
C SER A 243 3.75 17.22 -7.75
N THR A 244 4.62 18.21 -7.58
CA THR A 244 4.31 19.63 -7.77
C THR A 244 4.65 20.13 -9.17
N MET A 245 5.23 19.27 -10.02
CA MET A 245 5.55 19.58 -11.40
C MET A 245 4.30 19.55 -12.29
N GLU A 246 4.37 20.27 -13.40
CA GLU A 246 3.31 20.38 -14.39
C GLU A 246 3.42 19.26 -15.44
N LEU A 247 2.27 18.73 -15.85
CA LEU A 247 2.20 17.70 -16.89
C LEU A 247 2.50 18.29 -18.26
N GLY A 248 3.32 17.59 -19.04
CA GLY A 248 3.71 18.01 -20.40
C GLY A 248 4.82 19.06 -20.47
N GLN A 249 5.37 19.47 -19.32
CA GLN A 249 6.53 20.35 -19.25
C GLN A 249 7.82 19.55 -19.04
N GLU A 250 8.87 19.89 -19.81
CA GLU A 250 10.20 19.32 -19.67
C GLU A 250 10.96 19.97 -18.52
N TYR A 251 11.67 19.17 -17.73
CA TYR A 251 12.52 19.64 -16.65
C TYR A 251 13.99 19.23 -16.86
N SER A 252 14.91 20.10 -16.44
CA SER A 252 16.35 19.85 -16.50
C SER A 252 16.86 19.09 -15.28
N SER A 253 17.76 18.12 -15.49
CA SER A 253 18.39 17.30 -14.45
C SER A 253 19.70 17.90 -13.90
N GLU A 254 20.10 19.10 -14.33
CA GLU A 254 21.44 19.66 -14.04
C GLU A 254 21.68 20.03 -12.57
N LYS A 255 20.62 20.42 -11.85
CA LYS A 255 20.70 20.75 -10.42
C LYS A 255 20.41 19.56 -9.50
N LEU A 256 20.22 18.36 -10.06
CA LEU A 256 19.91 17.17 -9.28
C LEU A 256 21.17 16.60 -8.63
N SER A 257 21.05 16.12 -7.39
CA SER A 257 22.12 15.41 -6.71
C SER A 257 22.37 14.03 -7.33
N SER A 258 23.52 13.42 -7.04
CA SER A 258 23.84 12.07 -7.52
C SER A 258 22.79 11.02 -7.08
N THR A 259 22.22 11.17 -5.89
CA THR A 259 21.14 10.31 -5.37
C THR A 259 19.87 10.48 -6.20
N GLN A 260 19.51 11.72 -6.55
CA GLN A 260 18.32 12.04 -7.36
C GLN A 260 18.45 11.52 -8.80
N ILE A 261 19.66 11.55 -9.38
CA ILE A 261 19.92 11.00 -10.72
C ILE A 261 19.77 9.47 -10.72
N ALA A 262 20.30 8.78 -9.69
CA ALA A 262 20.11 7.34 -9.54
C ALA A 262 18.62 6.98 -9.39
N MET A 263 17.91 7.74 -8.55
CA MET A 263 16.47 7.59 -8.37
C MET A 263 15.68 7.84 -9.66
N LEU A 264 16.10 8.80 -10.48
CA LEU A 264 15.44 9.11 -11.75
C LEU A 264 15.44 7.89 -12.69
N ALA A 265 16.56 7.15 -12.74
CA ALA A 265 16.64 5.90 -13.49
C ALA A 265 15.65 4.84 -12.96
N ASP A 266 15.50 4.73 -11.64
CA ASP A 266 14.54 3.82 -11.01
C ASP A 266 13.09 4.24 -11.30
N LEU A 267 12.76 5.54 -11.17
CA LEU A 267 11.44 6.10 -11.44
C LEU A 267 11.02 5.98 -12.92
N ARG A 268 11.99 6.00 -13.83
CA ARG A 268 11.75 5.68 -15.25
C ARG A 268 11.31 4.23 -15.42
N ASN A 269 11.93 3.29 -14.70
CA ASN A 269 11.57 1.87 -14.77
C ASN A 269 10.15 1.61 -14.24
N TYR A 270 9.70 2.39 -13.24
CA TYR A 270 8.32 2.35 -12.74
C TYR A 270 7.31 3.10 -13.62
N GLY A 271 7.78 3.87 -14.61
CA GLY A 271 6.91 4.67 -15.49
C GLY A 271 6.44 5.99 -14.90
N LEU A 272 7.02 6.46 -13.77
CA LEU A 272 6.68 7.78 -13.21
C LEU A 272 7.29 8.93 -14.01
N ILE A 273 8.45 8.68 -14.63
CA ILE A 273 9.18 9.68 -15.40
C ILE A 273 9.41 9.15 -16.81
N TRP A 274 9.16 9.99 -17.79
CA TRP A 274 9.54 9.74 -19.17
C TRP A 274 10.86 10.44 -19.50
N GLN A 275 11.76 9.72 -20.15
CA GLN A 275 12.98 10.26 -20.73
C GLN A 275 13.13 9.72 -22.14
N ARG A 276 13.55 10.58 -23.08
CA ARG A 276 13.81 10.18 -24.46
C ARG A 276 14.99 9.22 -24.57
N ASP A 277 16.07 9.52 -23.86
CA ASP A 277 17.25 8.67 -23.75
C ASP A 277 17.70 8.57 -22.31
N THR A 278 18.37 7.46 -21.99
CA THR A 278 18.94 7.17 -20.67
C THR A 278 19.99 8.18 -20.24
N SER A 279 20.68 8.82 -21.20
CA SER A 279 21.67 9.86 -20.97
C SER A 279 21.10 11.29 -21.04
N SER A 280 19.83 11.45 -21.39
CA SER A 280 19.21 12.76 -21.55
C SER A 280 19.18 13.52 -20.23
N ARG A 281 19.62 14.78 -20.25
CA ARG A 281 19.52 15.72 -19.14
C ARG A 281 18.12 16.31 -18.96
N ARG A 282 17.15 15.87 -19.77
CA ARG A 282 15.76 16.31 -19.76
C ARG A 282 14.83 15.16 -19.41
N PHE A 283 13.82 15.45 -18.60
CA PHE A 283 12.80 14.48 -18.22
C PHE A 283 11.42 15.13 -18.12
N ASN A 284 10.37 14.31 -18.31
CA ASN A 284 8.98 14.71 -18.21
C ASN A 284 8.28 13.88 -17.13
N PRO A 285 7.62 14.49 -16.13
CA PRO A 285 6.78 13.77 -15.20
C PRO A 285 5.55 13.22 -15.91
N THR A 286 5.16 11.99 -15.56
CA THR A 286 3.89 11.39 -16.01
C THR A 286 2.78 11.69 -15.01
N ARG A 287 1.53 11.39 -15.37
CA ARG A 287 0.37 11.57 -14.47
C ARG A 287 0.46 10.75 -13.19
N LEU A 288 1.15 9.60 -13.22
CA LEU A 288 1.46 8.82 -12.03
C LEU A 288 2.26 9.64 -11.00
N ALA A 289 3.23 10.43 -11.45
CA ALA A 289 4.07 11.24 -10.58
C ALA A 289 3.33 12.46 -10.01
N THR A 290 2.57 13.17 -10.84
CA THR A 290 1.85 14.38 -10.41
C THR A 290 0.65 14.06 -9.51
N ALA A 291 0.03 12.90 -9.69
CA ALA A 291 -1.07 12.43 -8.87
C ALA A 291 -0.63 11.76 -7.56
N LEU A 292 0.68 11.66 -7.27
CA LEU A 292 1.17 11.12 -6.00
C LEU A 292 0.58 11.85 -4.78
N THR A 293 0.53 13.18 -4.84
CA THR A 293 0.13 14.05 -3.71
C THR A 293 -1.27 14.66 -3.89
N SER A 294 -1.93 14.35 -5.00
CA SER A 294 -3.27 14.86 -5.31
C SER A 294 -4.30 13.73 -5.14
N SER A 295 -5.48 14.04 -4.62
CA SER A 295 -6.61 13.10 -4.55
C SER A 295 -7.28 12.83 -5.91
N SER A 296 -6.73 13.41 -7.00
CA SER A 296 -7.17 13.15 -8.36
C SER A 296 -6.72 11.77 -8.84
N PRO A 297 -7.54 11.04 -9.61
CA PRO A 297 -7.19 9.72 -10.11
C PRO A 297 -5.89 9.76 -10.96
N PRO A 298 -4.92 8.86 -10.69
CA PRO A 298 -3.55 8.98 -11.22
C PRO A 298 -3.37 8.62 -12.69
N LEU A 299 -4.37 8.01 -13.33
CA LEU A 299 -4.33 7.60 -14.73
C LEU A 299 -5.70 7.83 -15.38
N PRO A 300 -5.79 8.36 -16.61
CA PRO A 300 -6.96 8.14 -17.44
C PRO A 300 -6.91 6.66 -17.85
N MET A 301 -7.81 5.85 -17.34
CA MET A 301 -7.91 4.45 -17.75
C MET A 301 -8.12 4.42 -19.27
N SER A 302 -7.24 3.72 -20.00
CA SER A 302 -7.33 3.52 -21.45
C SER A 302 -8.74 3.08 -21.84
N SER A 303 -9.56 4.04 -22.27
CA SER A 303 -10.89 3.79 -22.80
C SER A 303 -11.23 4.91 -23.77
N GLY A 304 -10.92 4.67 -25.04
CA GLY A 304 -11.85 5.09 -26.07
C GLY A 304 -13.23 4.52 -25.70
N ILE A 305 -14.24 5.39 -25.72
CA ILE A 305 -15.67 5.11 -25.49
C ILE A 305 -16.08 4.97 -24.01
N GLY A 306 -16.70 6.03 -23.48
CA GLY A 306 -17.70 5.95 -22.41
C GLY A 306 -17.17 6.05 -20.97
N VAL A 307 -17.10 7.28 -20.46
CA VAL A 307 -16.66 7.67 -19.10
C VAL A 307 -17.68 7.25 -18.00
N SER A 308 -18.14 6.01 -17.97
CA SER A 308 -19.00 5.52 -16.87
C SER A 308 -18.93 4.03 -16.57
N SER A 309 -18.24 3.19 -17.36
CA SER A 309 -18.43 1.74 -17.32
C SER A 309 -17.28 0.89 -16.75
N GLN A 310 -16.08 1.43 -16.48
CA GLN A 310 -14.96 0.63 -15.93
C GLN A 310 -14.69 0.84 -14.43
N SER A 311 -15.22 1.92 -13.84
CA SER A 311 -15.44 1.99 -12.37
C SER A 311 -16.70 1.23 -11.94
N GLN A 312 -17.46 0.74 -12.92
CA GLN A 312 -18.54 -0.20 -12.75
C GLN A 312 -17.92 -1.59 -12.94
N GLY A 313 -18.10 -2.49 -11.97
CA GLY A 313 -17.47 -3.80 -12.07
C GLY A 313 -17.86 -4.55 -13.35
N PHE A 314 -17.03 -5.48 -13.75
CA PHE A 314 -17.15 -6.19 -15.03
C PHE A 314 -17.45 -7.67 -14.85
N ILE A 315 -17.51 -8.16 -13.62
CA ILE A 315 -17.67 -9.58 -13.30
C ILE A 315 -19.12 -9.90 -12.97
N VAL A 316 -19.65 -10.93 -13.60
CA VAL A 316 -20.93 -11.56 -13.26
C VAL A 316 -20.66 -12.99 -12.82
N LEU A 317 -21.09 -13.33 -11.61
CA LEU A 317 -20.97 -14.67 -11.03
C LEU A 317 -22.35 -15.30 -10.87
N GLU A 318 -22.53 -16.49 -11.45
CA GLU A 318 -23.75 -17.27 -11.36
C GLU A 318 -23.70 -18.31 -10.20
N THR A 319 -24.86 -18.86 -9.83
CA THR A 319 -24.99 -19.90 -8.79
C THR A 319 -24.38 -21.25 -9.16
N ASN A 320 -24.10 -21.48 -10.44
CA ASN A 320 -23.49 -22.69 -11.00
C ASN A 320 -21.95 -22.61 -11.08
N TYR A 321 -21.34 -21.66 -10.36
CA TYR A 321 -19.90 -21.37 -10.36
C TYR A 321 -19.33 -20.84 -11.69
N ARG A 322 -20.18 -20.50 -12.66
CA ARG A 322 -19.74 -19.85 -13.91
C ARG A 322 -19.51 -18.36 -13.67
N LEU A 323 -18.41 -17.88 -14.21
CA LEU A 323 -17.98 -16.50 -14.13
C LEU A 323 -17.89 -15.92 -15.55
N TYR A 324 -18.51 -14.77 -15.73
CA TYR A 324 -18.51 -14.00 -16.97
C TYR A 324 -17.85 -12.65 -16.67
N ALA A 325 -16.72 -12.37 -17.31
CA ALA A 325 -15.99 -11.13 -17.12
C ALA A 325 -16.02 -10.32 -18.43
N TYR A 326 -16.62 -9.14 -18.38
CA TYR A 326 -16.72 -8.20 -19.50
C TYR A 326 -15.49 -7.29 -19.55
N THR A 327 -14.35 -7.85 -19.93
CA THR A 327 -13.09 -7.12 -20.01
C THR A 327 -12.25 -7.59 -21.19
N ASP A 328 -11.59 -6.64 -21.82
CA ASP A 328 -10.55 -6.81 -22.83
C ASP A 328 -9.14 -6.63 -22.26
N ASN A 329 -9.02 -6.10 -21.04
CA ASN A 329 -7.73 -5.83 -20.40
C ASN A 329 -7.02 -7.16 -20.05
N PRO A 330 -5.84 -7.44 -20.64
CA PRO A 330 -5.09 -8.67 -20.40
C PRO A 330 -4.67 -8.85 -18.94
N LEU A 331 -4.42 -7.77 -18.20
CA LEU A 331 -4.07 -7.82 -16.78
C LEU A 331 -5.22 -8.38 -15.94
N GLN A 332 -6.44 -7.89 -16.14
CA GLN A 332 -7.61 -8.36 -15.40
C GLN A 332 -7.90 -9.84 -15.70
N ILE A 333 -7.72 -10.26 -16.97
CA ILE A 333 -7.84 -11.66 -17.38
C ILE A 333 -6.78 -12.52 -16.68
N ALA A 334 -5.54 -12.03 -16.60
CA ALA A 334 -4.47 -12.73 -15.90
C ALA A 334 -4.78 -12.88 -14.40
N VAL A 335 -5.30 -11.84 -13.74
CA VAL A 335 -5.70 -11.89 -12.33
C VAL A 335 -6.80 -12.94 -12.12
N LEU A 336 -7.81 -12.98 -12.99
CA LEU A 336 -8.85 -14.02 -12.95
C LEU A 336 -8.27 -15.43 -13.10
N ASN A 337 -7.27 -15.62 -13.95
CA ASN A 337 -6.62 -16.91 -14.17
C ASN A 337 -5.90 -17.48 -12.93
N LEU A 338 -5.67 -16.67 -11.89
CA LEU A 338 -5.08 -17.13 -10.63
C LEU A 338 -6.03 -18.03 -9.83
N PHE A 339 -7.34 -17.77 -9.87
CA PHE A 339 -8.33 -18.48 -9.04
C PHE A 339 -9.54 -19.03 -9.84
N VAL A 340 -9.65 -18.72 -11.14
CA VAL A 340 -10.69 -19.22 -12.04
C VAL A 340 -10.07 -20.08 -13.14
N THR A 341 -10.72 -21.20 -13.49
CA THR A 341 -10.39 -21.94 -14.70
C THR A 341 -11.07 -21.28 -15.90
N LEU A 342 -10.29 -20.58 -16.72
CA LEU A 342 -10.80 -19.94 -17.95
C LEU A 342 -11.15 -21.01 -19.00
N LYS A 343 -12.34 -20.91 -19.60
CA LYS A 343 -12.85 -21.88 -20.60
C LYS A 343 -12.78 -21.33 -22.02
N SER A 344 -13.26 -20.11 -22.24
CA SER A 344 -13.30 -19.48 -23.55
C SER A 344 -13.08 -17.97 -23.44
N ARG A 345 -12.36 -17.41 -24.41
CA ARG A 345 -12.09 -15.98 -24.53
C ARG A 345 -12.70 -15.47 -25.84
N PHE A 346 -13.59 -14.50 -25.72
CA PHE A 346 -14.17 -13.73 -26.81
C PHE A 346 -13.66 -12.27 -26.75
N PRO A 347 -13.84 -11.48 -27.81
CA PRO A 347 -13.64 -10.04 -27.74
C PRO A 347 -14.58 -9.44 -26.66
N ASN A 348 -14.00 -8.80 -25.65
CA ASN A 348 -14.69 -8.16 -24.51
C ASN A 348 -15.49 -9.09 -23.58
N LEU A 349 -15.34 -10.42 -23.70
CA LEU A 349 -16.00 -11.37 -22.80
C LEU A 349 -15.10 -12.57 -22.53
N VAL A 350 -14.83 -12.82 -21.26
CA VAL A 350 -14.12 -14.00 -20.79
C VAL A 350 -15.07 -14.87 -19.96
N ILE A 351 -15.14 -16.15 -20.32
CA ILE A 351 -15.97 -17.13 -19.61
C ILE A 351 -15.05 -18.08 -18.86
N GLY A 352 -15.27 -18.20 -17.56
CA GLY A 352 -14.56 -19.11 -16.67
C GLY A 352 -15.49 -19.85 -15.74
N ALA A 353 -14.93 -20.78 -14.96
CA ALA A 353 -15.62 -21.41 -13.85
C ALA A 353 -14.71 -21.50 -12.63
N ILE A 354 -15.27 -21.25 -11.45
CA ILE A 354 -14.57 -21.44 -10.18
C ILE A 354 -14.68 -22.92 -9.82
N THR A 355 -13.55 -23.62 -9.79
CA THR A 355 -13.49 -25.05 -9.47
C THR A 355 -12.72 -25.30 -8.18
N ARG A 356 -12.92 -26.47 -7.57
CA ARG A 356 -12.14 -26.87 -6.39
C ARG A 356 -10.64 -26.86 -6.67
N GLU A 357 -10.22 -27.27 -7.87
CA GLU A 357 -8.82 -27.30 -8.27
C GLU A 357 -8.25 -25.89 -8.46
N SER A 358 -9.01 -24.97 -9.06
CA SER A 358 -8.56 -23.58 -9.25
C SER A 358 -8.39 -22.86 -7.92
N VAL A 359 -9.32 -23.03 -6.98
CA VAL A 359 -9.21 -22.44 -5.64
C VAL A 359 -8.08 -23.08 -4.84
N LYS A 360 -7.89 -24.41 -4.91
CA LYS A 360 -6.73 -25.06 -4.27
C LYS A 360 -5.40 -24.57 -4.81
N LYS A 361 -5.31 -24.33 -6.13
CA LYS A 361 -4.12 -23.73 -6.75
C LYS A 361 -3.89 -22.30 -6.25
N ALA A 362 -4.94 -21.49 -6.19
CA ALA A 362 -4.85 -20.13 -5.65
C ALA A 362 -4.40 -20.12 -4.18
N LEU A 363 -4.97 -21.00 -3.36
CA LEU A 363 -4.60 -21.18 -1.96
C LEU A 363 -3.15 -21.68 -1.82
N ALA A 364 -2.65 -22.52 -2.73
CA ALA A 364 -1.25 -22.94 -2.73
C ALA A 364 -0.29 -21.76 -2.99
N ASN A 365 -0.72 -20.79 -3.81
CA ASN A 365 -0.01 -19.53 -4.02
C ASN A 365 -0.20 -18.52 -2.86
N GLY A 366 -0.92 -18.90 -1.80
CA GLY A 366 -1.14 -18.05 -0.62
C GLY A 366 -2.33 -17.10 -0.72
N ILE A 367 -3.14 -17.17 -1.78
CA ILE A 367 -4.33 -16.32 -1.93
C ILE A 367 -5.45 -16.84 -1.03
N THR A 368 -5.96 -16.03 -0.09
CA THR A 368 -6.99 -16.46 0.86
C THR A 368 -8.40 -16.42 0.26
N ALA A 369 -9.34 -17.18 0.83
CA ALA A 369 -10.74 -17.19 0.37
C ALA A 369 -11.37 -15.79 0.44
N ASP A 370 -11.15 -15.07 1.55
CA ASP A 370 -11.73 -13.74 1.75
C ASP A 370 -11.15 -12.70 0.77
N GLN A 371 -9.90 -12.83 0.35
CA GLN A 371 -9.31 -12.00 -0.70
C GLN A 371 -10.00 -12.24 -2.05
N ILE A 372 -10.26 -13.49 -2.41
CA ILE A 372 -10.99 -13.85 -3.64
C ILE A 372 -12.41 -13.27 -3.61
N ILE A 373 -13.11 -13.43 -2.49
CA ILE A 373 -14.48 -12.91 -2.31
C ILE A 373 -14.47 -11.37 -2.38
N SER A 374 -13.50 -10.72 -1.73
CA SER A 374 -13.37 -9.26 -1.75
C SER A 374 -13.12 -8.74 -3.17
N TYR A 375 -12.26 -9.41 -3.95
CA TYR A 375 -12.03 -9.07 -5.36
C TYR A 375 -13.30 -9.20 -6.21
N LEU A 376 -14.00 -10.34 -6.08
CA LEU A 376 -15.25 -10.58 -6.82
C LEU A 376 -16.34 -9.56 -6.45
N THR A 377 -16.35 -9.09 -5.20
CA THR A 377 -17.30 -8.09 -4.70
C THR A 377 -16.96 -6.70 -5.22
N ALA A 378 -15.68 -6.31 -5.21
CA ALA A 378 -15.22 -5.00 -5.66
C ALA A 378 -15.40 -4.79 -7.18
N HIS A 379 -15.26 -5.87 -7.96
CA HIS A 379 -15.38 -5.83 -9.42
C HIS A 379 -16.70 -6.44 -9.95
N ALA A 380 -17.73 -6.53 -9.12
CA ALA A 380 -19.04 -7.04 -9.54
C ALA A 380 -19.79 -6.06 -10.45
N HIS A 381 -20.51 -6.59 -11.43
CA HIS A 381 -21.25 -5.77 -12.39
C HIS A 381 -22.32 -4.91 -11.71
N PRO A 382 -22.51 -3.63 -12.10
CA PRO A 382 -23.49 -2.73 -11.48
C PRO A 382 -24.93 -3.25 -11.55
N GLN A 383 -25.27 -4.12 -12.52
CA GLN A 383 -26.58 -4.79 -12.52
C GLN A 383 -26.74 -5.75 -11.33
N MET A 384 -25.65 -6.37 -10.85
CA MET A 384 -25.68 -7.14 -9.62
C MET A 384 -25.93 -6.24 -8.41
N HIS A 385 -25.32 -5.04 -8.37
CA HIS A 385 -25.58 -4.06 -7.31
C HIS A 385 -27.02 -3.54 -7.31
N LYS A 386 -27.61 -3.31 -8.50
CA LYS A 386 -29.01 -2.84 -8.62
C LYS A 386 -30.02 -3.87 -8.11
N ASN A 387 -29.72 -5.16 -8.29
CA ASN A 387 -30.57 -6.27 -7.84
C ASN A 387 -30.51 -6.52 -6.32
N VAL A 388 -29.68 -5.79 -5.58
CA VAL A 388 -29.51 -5.91 -4.11
C VAL A 388 -30.52 -5.04 -3.33
N CYS A 389 -31.30 -4.18 -4.00
CA CYS A 389 -32.22 -3.28 -3.31
C CYS A 389 -33.62 -3.90 -3.06
N SER A 390 -33.81 -4.49 -1.88
CA SER A 390 -34.89 -4.18 -0.89
C SER A 390 -35.10 -5.30 0.13
N ASP A 391 -34.86 -6.58 -0.20
CA ASP A 391 -34.95 -7.68 0.77
C ASP A 391 -33.95 -8.82 0.44
N CYS A 392 -32.92 -8.95 1.28
CA CYS A 392 -32.15 -10.18 1.52
C CYS A 392 -31.52 -10.93 0.32
N LYS A 393 -30.68 -10.30 -0.52
CA LYS A 393 -29.72 -11.05 -1.35
C LYS A 393 -28.32 -10.42 -1.35
N PRO A 394 -27.28 -11.13 -0.88
CA PRO A 394 -25.92 -10.63 -0.97
C PRO A 394 -25.48 -10.53 -2.43
N LEU A 395 -24.58 -9.58 -2.70
CA LEU A 395 -24.08 -9.24 -4.04
C LEU A 395 -23.59 -10.48 -4.82
N LEU A 396 -22.85 -11.37 -4.14
CA LEU A 396 -22.47 -12.66 -4.68
C LEU A 396 -23.34 -13.76 -4.05
N PRO A 397 -23.67 -14.84 -4.78
CA PRO A 397 -24.41 -15.97 -4.22
C PRO A 397 -23.73 -16.56 -2.99
N VAL A 398 -24.46 -16.67 -1.87
CA VAL A 398 -23.94 -17.23 -0.59
C VAL A 398 -23.35 -18.62 -0.78
N THR A 399 -23.97 -19.44 -1.62
CA THR A 399 -23.52 -20.80 -1.91
C THR A 399 -22.10 -20.81 -2.46
N VAL A 400 -21.75 -19.85 -3.31
CA VAL A 400 -20.40 -19.77 -3.90
C VAL A 400 -19.40 -19.23 -2.88
N GLN A 401 -19.78 -18.21 -2.08
CA GLN A 401 -18.91 -17.67 -1.02
C GLN A 401 -18.56 -18.76 0.01
N ASP A 402 -19.56 -19.47 0.51
CA ASP A 402 -19.38 -20.54 1.50
C ASP A 402 -18.57 -21.69 0.91
N GLN A 403 -18.81 -22.06 -0.35
CA GLN A 403 -18.07 -23.12 -1.00
C GLN A 403 -16.57 -22.80 -1.12
N ILE A 404 -16.21 -21.55 -1.43
CA ILE A 404 -14.81 -21.10 -1.49
C ILE A 404 -14.16 -21.20 -0.09
N ARG A 405 -14.86 -20.75 0.96
CA ARG A 405 -14.38 -20.86 2.35
C ARG A 405 -14.23 -22.32 2.80
N LEU A 406 -15.17 -23.18 2.43
CA LEU A 406 -15.09 -24.62 2.71
C LEU A 406 -13.88 -25.27 2.03
N TRP A 407 -13.53 -24.87 0.81
CA TRP A 407 -12.32 -25.35 0.14
C TRP A 407 -11.02 -24.88 0.82
N GLU A 408 -11.01 -23.69 1.41
CA GLU A 408 -9.90 -23.22 2.24
C GLU A 408 -9.79 -24.01 3.56
N LEU A 409 -10.91 -24.23 4.25
CA LEU A 409 -10.95 -25.07 5.46
C LEU A 409 -10.53 -26.51 5.18
N GLU A 410 -10.83 -27.04 3.99
CA GLU A 410 -10.36 -28.35 3.57
C GLU A 410 -8.83 -28.42 3.47
N LYS A 411 -8.16 -27.37 2.97
CA LYS A 411 -6.69 -27.29 2.95
C LYS A 411 -6.12 -27.17 4.38
N ASN A 412 -6.73 -26.33 5.21
CA ASN A 412 -6.28 -26.05 6.57
C ASN A 412 -6.74 -27.08 7.61
N ARG A 413 -7.32 -28.21 7.16
CA ARG A 413 -7.83 -29.28 8.04
C ARG A 413 -6.70 -29.97 8.82
N LEU A 414 -5.51 -30.06 8.25
CA LEU A 414 -4.34 -30.63 8.89
C LEU A 414 -3.37 -29.51 9.25
N LYS A 415 -3.14 -29.30 10.54
CA LYS A 415 -2.07 -28.44 11.05
C LYS A 415 -0.90 -29.33 11.45
N SER A 416 0.24 -29.12 10.82
CA SER A 416 1.51 -29.76 11.19
C SER A 416 2.32 -28.78 12.01
N GLU A 417 2.67 -29.16 13.23
CA GLU A 417 3.59 -28.41 14.09
C GLU A 417 4.78 -29.31 14.39
N GLU A 418 5.99 -28.77 14.17
CA GLU A 418 7.23 -29.48 14.46
C GLU A 418 7.54 -29.41 15.96
N GLY A 419 8.01 -30.52 16.52
CA GLY A 419 8.25 -30.59 17.95
C GLY A 419 8.76 -31.95 18.39
N TYR A 420 8.91 -32.10 19.70
CA TYR A 420 9.42 -33.30 20.33
C TYR A 420 8.32 -33.99 21.13
N LEU A 421 8.22 -35.30 20.95
CA LEU A 421 7.34 -36.15 21.73
C LEU A 421 8.10 -36.66 22.96
N TYR A 422 7.63 -36.30 24.16
CA TYR A 422 8.15 -36.81 25.41
C TYR A 422 7.36 -38.06 25.82
N THR A 423 8.06 -39.19 25.91
CA THR A 423 7.49 -40.50 26.28
C THR A 423 8.34 -41.18 27.34
N ALA A 424 7.83 -42.28 27.92
CA ALA A 424 8.55 -43.18 28.82
C ALA A 424 8.96 -42.55 30.18
N PHE A 425 8.03 -41.84 30.82
CA PHE A 425 8.21 -41.38 32.20
C PHE A 425 8.13 -42.56 33.19
N ALA A 426 9.09 -42.63 34.12
CA ALA A 426 9.18 -43.70 35.12
C ALA A 426 8.00 -43.68 36.09
N SER A 427 7.59 -42.49 36.56
CA SER A 427 6.48 -42.29 37.49
C SER A 427 5.43 -41.32 36.95
N GLN A 428 4.18 -41.49 37.40
CA GLN A 428 3.09 -40.56 37.12
C GLN A 428 3.38 -39.15 37.67
N ALA A 429 3.97 -39.08 38.87
CA ALA A 429 4.35 -37.81 39.49
C ALA A 429 5.43 -37.06 38.67
N ASP A 430 6.33 -37.80 38.00
CA ASP A 430 7.38 -37.20 37.17
C ASP A 430 6.80 -36.61 35.89
N TYR A 431 5.86 -37.33 35.28
CA TYR A 431 5.10 -36.84 34.13
C TYR A 431 4.34 -35.56 34.49
N GLU A 432 3.57 -35.54 35.58
CA GLU A 432 2.79 -34.37 36.00
C GLU A 432 3.67 -33.18 36.34
N TYR A 433 4.83 -33.41 36.97
CA TYR A 433 5.76 -32.34 37.32
C TYR A 433 6.39 -31.69 36.09
N VAL A 434 6.85 -32.49 35.12
CA VAL A 434 7.43 -31.98 33.87
C VAL A 434 6.34 -31.33 33.00
N LEU A 435 5.14 -31.89 32.98
CA LEU A 435 3.98 -31.33 32.29
C LEU A 435 3.60 -29.96 32.88
N ASN A 436 3.57 -29.82 34.20
CA ASN A 436 3.24 -28.55 34.86
C ASN A 436 4.28 -27.47 34.54
N TYR A 437 5.56 -27.82 34.52
CA TYR A 437 6.62 -26.90 34.08
C TYR A 437 6.45 -26.49 32.60
N ALA A 438 6.15 -27.45 31.73
CA ALA A 438 5.91 -27.17 30.31
C ALA A 438 4.62 -26.35 30.07
N LYS A 439 3.58 -26.55 30.89
CA LYS A 439 2.34 -25.74 30.89
C LYS A 439 2.59 -24.31 31.35
N GLN A 440 3.41 -24.11 32.39
CA GLN A 440 3.81 -22.76 32.84
C GLN A 440 4.54 -21.97 31.74
N LEU A 441 5.30 -22.66 30.90
CA LEU A 441 6.01 -22.06 29.77
C LEU A 441 5.17 -21.96 28.48
N ASN A 442 3.91 -22.44 28.47
CA ASN A 442 3.01 -22.48 27.30
C ASN A 442 3.62 -23.16 26.05
N ILE A 443 4.42 -24.22 26.26
CA ILE A 443 5.11 -24.94 25.17
C ILE A 443 4.50 -26.32 24.86
N VAL A 444 3.45 -26.73 25.58
CA VAL A 444 2.75 -28.02 25.37
C VAL A 444 1.70 -27.86 24.28
N LEU A 445 1.84 -28.65 23.21
CA LEU A 445 0.93 -28.63 22.05
C LEU A 445 -0.13 -29.74 22.14
N TRP A 446 0.25 -30.90 22.72
CA TRP A 446 -0.65 -32.03 22.89
C TRP A 446 -0.30 -32.81 24.14
N GLU A 447 -1.30 -33.34 24.84
CA GLU A 447 -1.09 -34.17 26.02
C GLU A 447 -1.98 -35.42 26.01
N ASN A 448 -1.43 -36.52 26.53
CA ASN A 448 -2.18 -37.75 26.78
C ASN A 448 -1.76 -38.33 28.13
N PRO A 449 -2.57 -38.14 29.19
CA PRO A 449 -2.25 -38.61 30.53
C PRO A 449 -2.28 -40.14 30.62
N SER A 450 -3.13 -40.83 29.86
CA SER A 450 -3.25 -42.29 29.87
C SER A 450 -1.97 -42.99 29.41
N ARG A 451 -1.28 -42.41 28.42
CA ARG A 451 0.00 -42.91 27.90
C ARG A 451 1.23 -42.24 28.53
N ARG A 452 1.02 -41.29 29.45
CA ARG A 452 2.07 -40.46 30.06
C ARG A 452 2.97 -39.85 29.00
N CYS A 453 2.38 -39.23 27.99
CA CYS A 453 3.13 -38.55 26.96
C CYS A 453 2.56 -37.16 26.68
N PHE A 454 3.43 -36.27 26.24
CA PHE A 454 3.04 -34.95 25.77
C PHE A 454 3.97 -34.52 24.64
N PHE A 455 3.46 -33.68 23.75
CA PHE A 455 4.19 -33.11 22.63
C PHE A 455 4.53 -31.65 22.95
N GLY A 456 5.81 -31.31 22.90
CA GLY A 456 6.31 -29.96 23.14
C GLY A 456 6.82 -29.30 21.87
N SER A 457 6.67 -27.98 21.79
CA SER A 457 7.22 -27.15 20.71
C SER A 457 8.75 -27.22 20.65
N LEU A 458 9.32 -27.03 19.45
CA LEU A 458 10.76 -27.03 19.19
C LEU A 458 11.52 -26.00 20.04
N ASP A 459 10.98 -24.80 20.18
CA ASP A 459 11.60 -23.70 20.94
C ASP A 459 11.70 -24.00 22.44
N GLY A 460 10.77 -24.80 22.95
CA GLY A 460 10.70 -25.20 24.35
C GLY A 460 11.60 -26.39 24.72
N HIS A 461 12.17 -27.08 23.72
CA HIS A 461 12.86 -28.36 23.94
C HIS A 461 14.07 -28.22 24.87
N ALA A 462 14.91 -27.20 24.65
CA ALA A 462 16.09 -26.96 25.48
C ALA A 462 15.74 -26.66 26.94
N ASN A 463 14.64 -25.93 27.17
CA ASN A 463 14.17 -25.58 28.51
C ASN A 463 13.63 -26.79 29.27
N ILE A 464 12.85 -27.65 28.60
CA ILE A 464 12.35 -28.90 29.19
C ILE A 464 13.52 -29.85 29.47
N ARG A 465 14.46 -30.00 28.52
CA ARG A 465 15.63 -30.85 28.68
C ARG A 465 16.51 -30.40 29.85
N GLY A 466 16.84 -29.12 29.93
CA GLY A 466 17.62 -28.57 31.04
C GLY A 466 16.90 -28.65 32.40
N PHE A 467 15.56 -28.68 32.42
CA PHE A 467 14.79 -28.94 33.63
C PHE A 467 14.87 -30.41 34.07
N ILE A 468 14.76 -31.34 33.11
CA ILE A 468 14.91 -32.78 33.37
C ILE A 468 16.34 -33.09 33.84
N GLU A 469 17.36 -32.54 33.17
CA GLU A 469 18.78 -32.75 33.50
C GLU A 469 19.13 -32.23 34.90
N ARG A 470 18.66 -31.02 35.28
CA ARG A 470 18.82 -30.49 36.64
C ARG A 470 18.20 -31.39 37.69
N ARG A 471 17.07 -32.02 37.39
CA ARG A 471 16.41 -32.95 38.29
C ARG A 471 17.16 -34.28 38.40
N THR A 472 17.63 -34.84 37.29
CA THR A 472 18.44 -36.08 37.34
C THR A 472 19.79 -35.85 38.03
N ALA A 473 20.39 -34.66 37.90
CA ALA A 473 21.63 -34.30 38.58
C ALA A 473 21.44 -33.99 40.07
N GLY A 474 20.24 -33.58 40.50
CA GLY A 474 19.91 -33.39 41.92
C GLY A 474 19.44 -34.67 42.65
N ASN A 475 19.16 -35.74 41.90
CA ASN A 475 18.76 -37.06 42.42
C ASN A 475 19.87 -38.13 42.30
N ALA A 476 21.04 -37.75 41.76
CA ALA A 476 22.27 -38.54 41.80
C ALA A 476 23.15 -38.01 42.94
#